data_AF-A0A7L8UE09-F1
#
_entry.id   AF-A0A7L8UE09-F1
#
_cell.length_a   1.000
_cell.length_b   1.000
_cell.length_c   1.000
_cell.angle_alpha   90.00
_cell.angle_beta   90.00
_cell.angle_gamma   90.00
#
_symmetry.space_group_name_H-M   'P 1'
#
loop_
_entity.id
_entity.type
_entity.pdbx_description
1 polymer ?
#
loop_
_entity_poly.entity_id
_entity_poly.type
_entity_poly.pdbx_seq_one_letter_code
_entity_poly.pdbx_strand_id
1 'polypeptide(L)'
;MKQPIRKKLTTSLFFLLLVTIFSCSKDNESENLKDVQQENFVDSTLAKEIASEILFKTETNSSVSKSTSTNITKKNIESITEVKNDQGNTVFYIINYKAKGYILLSADNREQPIVAFSEDSKFVLDADANDFGLKTWFNNTKKQITSIQNSSAKQTEEKKIQWRQVKNMLANNNIFSKIPADQCFEHTTSVSKGPFLQSSWQQAKGFNSALKYISCDGDDFQVYAGCVPISMAQVMRYYQYPTNYNWSAMPMEDASSTTANFIADIHTAIGSIFEGQLYYNCHATGVIKSADMGKVLKSKFNYTSADTAPYNYSTVKANLEAGKPVLLVGAGNAGAHMWVCDGYSASSFYSADCTGSSTLYFHMNWGWKNGENNGFYAYNNFNPSIYTFNEALVMTYNIKP
;
A
#
# COMPACT_ATOMS: atom_id res chain seq x y z
N MET A 1 67.92 -75.50 -16.04
CA MET A 1 68.99 -75.33 -15.01
C MET A 1 70.08 -74.46 -15.63
N LYS A 2 70.53 -73.43 -14.90
CA LYS A 2 71.56 -72.41 -15.23
C LYS A 2 71.12 -71.17 -16.05
N GLN A 3 70.93 -70.06 -15.32
CA GLN A 3 71.14 -68.64 -15.68
C GLN A 3 72.65 -68.31 -15.71
N PRO A 4 73.15 -67.07 -15.98
CA PRO A 4 72.52 -65.78 -16.35
C PRO A 4 73.27 -65.03 -17.50
N ILE A 5 72.86 -63.80 -17.86
CA ILE A 5 73.75 -62.60 -17.99
C ILE A 5 72.90 -61.34 -18.30
N ARG A 6 73.27 -60.24 -17.63
CA ARG A 6 72.71 -58.88 -17.64
C ARG A 6 72.86 -58.18 -19.00
N LYS A 7 71.89 -57.31 -19.35
CA LYS A 7 72.17 -56.01 -19.99
C LYS A 7 71.21 -54.93 -19.47
N LYS A 8 71.81 -53.82 -19.05
CA LYS A 8 71.17 -52.58 -18.58
C LYS A 8 70.42 -51.92 -19.73
N LEU A 9 69.21 -51.41 -19.50
CA LEU A 9 68.59 -50.40 -20.36
C LEU A 9 68.34 -49.13 -19.55
N THR A 10 68.69 -48.03 -20.19
CA THR A 10 68.81 -46.67 -19.69
C THR A 10 67.46 -46.00 -19.44
N THR A 11 67.44 -45.26 -18.34
CA THR A 11 66.41 -44.32 -17.89
C THR A 11 66.12 -43.27 -18.95
N SER A 12 64.85 -43.11 -19.36
CA SER A 12 64.37 -41.90 -20.01
C SER A 12 63.14 -41.40 -19.26
N LEU A 13 63.29 -40.20 -18.71
CA LEU A 13 62.38 -39.52 -17.81
C LEU A 13 61.23 -38.92 -18.63
N PHE A 14 60.02 -39.45 -18.51
CA PHE A 14 58.82 -38.81 -19.07
C PHE A 14 58.00 -38.23 -17.91
N PHE A 15 57.99 -36.91 -17.81
CA PHE A 15 57.23 -36.13 -16.84
C PHE A 15 55.75 -36.18 -17.26
N LEU A 16 54.95 -37.03 -16.62
CA LEU A 16 53.49 -37.03 -16.80
C LEU A 16 52.90 -36.03 -15.81
N LEU A 17 52.50 -34.86 -16.32
CA LEU A 17 51.78 -33.84 -15.57
C LEU A 17 50.37 -34.39 -15.22
N LEU A 18 50.20 -34.88 -13.99
CA LEU A 18 48.88 -35.22 -13.45
C LEU A 18 48.10 -33.91 -13.25
N VAL A 19 47.21 -33.59 -14.18
CA VAL A 19 46.15 -32.60 -13.97
C VAL A 19 45.09 -33.27 -13.10
N THR A 20 45.13 -33.00 -11.80
CA THR A 20 44.02 -33.31 -10.89
C THR A 20 42.87 -32.35 -11.19
N ILE A 21 41.93 -32.82 -12.00
CA ILE A 21 40.64 -32.16 -12.18
C ILE A 21 39.88 -32.39 -10.87
N PHE A 22 39.85 -31.38 -10.00
CA PHE A 22 38.87 -31.31 -8.91
C PHE A 22 37.48 -31.20 -9.55
N SER A 23 36.82 -32.35 -9.70
CA SER A 23 35.38 -32.41 -9.96
C SER A 23 34.66 -32.09 -8.65
N CYS A 24 34.38 -30.82 -8.41
CA CYS A 24 33.34 -30.45 -7.47
C CYS A 24 32.00 -30.72 -8.17
N SER A 25 31.29 -31.78 -7.74
CA SER A 25 29.90 -32.03 -8.10
C SER A 25 29.06 -30.80 -7.74
N LYS A 26 28.58 -30.08 -8.75
CA LYS A 26 27.51 -29.08 -8.65
C LYS A 26 26.15 -29.77 -8.77
N ASP A 27 25.91 -30.79 -7.96
CA ASP A 27 24.61 -31.46 -7.90
C ASP A 27 24.06 -31.26 -6.49
N ASN A 28 23.04 -30.37 -6.38
CA ASN A 28 21.95 -30.35 -5.39
C ASN A 28 21.28 -28.98 -5.15
N GLU A 29 21.70 -27.88 -5.79
CA GLU A 29 20.96 -26.60 -5.66
C GLU A 29 19.79 -26.47 -6.65
N SER A 30 19.95 -26.94 -7.89
CA SER A 30 18.92 -26.81 -8.94
C SER A 30 17.70 -27.72 -8.72
N GLU A 31 17.90 -28.94 -8.21
CA GLU A 31 16.80 -29.86 -7.91
C GLU A 31 16.01 -29.41 -6.66
N ASN A 32 16.70 -28.96 -5.61
CA ASN A 32 16.05 -28.38 -4.42
C ASN A 32 15.22 -27.13 -4.75
N LEU A 33 15.68 -26.27 -5.65
CA LEU A 33 14.93 -25.07 -6.05
C LEU A 33 13.64 -25.42 -6.79
N LYS A 34 13.63 -26.49 -7.61
CA LYS A 34 12.43 -26.93 -8.33
C LYS A 34 11.39 -27.56 -7.41
N ASP A 35 11.81 -28.42 -6.47
CA ASP A 35 10.90 -29.01 -5.48
C ASP A 35 10.33 -27.96 -4.52
N VAL A 36 11.17 -27.01 -4.06
CA VAL A 36 10.71 -25.89 -3.21
C VAL A 36 9.75 -24.96 -3.97
N GLN A 37 9.95 -24.74 -5.29
CA GLN A 37 9.00 -23.98 -6.10
C GLN A 37 7.65 -24.69 -6.22
N GLN A 38 7.62 -26.02 -6.29
CA GLN A 38 6.38 -26.78 -6.46
C GLN A 38 5.53 -26.84 -5.18
N GLU A 39 6.14 -26.89 -3.98
CA GLU A 39 5.42 -26.85 -2.70
C GLU A 39 4.78 -25.48 -2.41
N ASN A 40 5.46 -24.40 -2.80
CA ASN A 40 5.00 -23.04 -2.49
C ASN A 40 4.10 -22.44 -3.57
N PHE A 41 3.98 -23.08 -4.73
CA PHE A 41 3.15 -22.61 -5.83
C PHE A 41 1.66 -22.75 -5.52
N VAL A 42 0.91 -21.69 -5.80
CA VAL A 42 -0.55 -21.66 -5.71
C VAL A 42 -1.07 -21.80 -7.13
N ASP A 43 -1.68 -22.95 -7.43
CA ASP A 43 -2.18 -23.24 -8.77
C ASP A 43 -3.51 -22.54 -9.07
N SER A 44 -3.92 -22.60 -10.35
CA SER A 44 -5.12 -21.92 -10.84
C SER A 44 -6.42 -22.52 -10.29
N THR A 45 -6.41 -23.78 -9.84
CA THR A 45 -7.57 -24.44 -9.21
C THR A 45 -7.80 -23.85 -7.84
N LEU A 46 -6.75 -23.79 -7.00
CA LEU A 46 -6.79 -23.16 -5.69
C LEU A 46 -7.10 -21.66 -5.80
N ALA A 47 -6.54 -20.97 -6.79
CA ALA A 47 -6.83 -19.56 -7.03
C ALA A 47 -8.31 -19.29 -7.33
N LYS A 48 -8.91 -20.16 -8.16
CA LYS A 48 -10.34 -20.09 -8.49
C LYS A 48 -11.22 -20.39 -7.28
N GLU A 49 -10.87 -21.40 -6.49
CA GLU A 49 -11.59 -21.75 -5.26
C GLU A 49 -11.59 -20.59 -4.27
N ILE A 50 -10.42 -19.99 -4.03
CA ILE A 50 -10.29 -18.80 -3.19
C ILE A 50 -11.17 -17.66 -3.69
N ALA A 51 -11.12 -17.37 -4.99
CA ALA A 51 -11.90 -16.30 -5.56
C ALA A 51 -13.42 -16.52 -5.48
N SER A 52 -13.90 -17.76 -5.59
CA SER A 52 -15.34 -18.04 -5.49
C SER A 52 -15.90 -17.83 -4.08
N GLU A 53 -15.03 -17.83 -3.09
CA GLU A 53 -15.40 -17.85 -1.68
C GLU A 53 -15.12 -16.52 -0.95
N ILE A 54 -14.40 -15.60 -1.60
CA ILE A 54 -14.15 -14.27 -1.05
C ILE A 54 -15.46 -13.49 -0.88
N LEU A 55 -15.58 -12.89 0.30
CA LEU A 55 -16.71 -12.09 0.72
C LEU A 55 -16.43 -10.60 0.52
N PHE A 56 -17.35 -9.91 -0.15
CA PHE A 56 -17.29 -8.47 -0.38
C PHE A 56 -18.37 -7.76 0.45
N LYS A 57 -18.07 -6.56 0.96
CA LYS A 57 -19.13 -5.71 1.48
C LYS A 57 -19.89 -5.09 0.31
N THR A 58 -21.21 -5.04 0.46
CA THR A 58 -22.12 -4.39 -0.48
C THR A 58 -22.99 -3.42 0.29
N GLU A 59 -22.91 -2.14 -0.07
CA GLU A 59 -23.83 -1.14 0.46
C GLU A 59 -25.17 -1.23 -0.27
N THR A 60 -26.21 -1.67 0.44
CA THR A 60 -27.58 -1.54 -0.06
C THR A 60 -28.20 -0.30 0.56
N ASN A 61 -28.33 0.77 -0.23
CA ASN A 61 -29.16 1.92 0.12
C ASN A 61 -30.63 1.50 0.08
N SER A 62 -31.17 1.03 1.21
CA SER A 62 -32.61 0.88 1.39
C SER A 62 -33.20 2.20 1.84
N SER A 63 -34.00 2.83 0.98
CA SER A 63 -34.66 4.13 1.16
C SER A 63 -35.77 4.14 2.24
N VAL A 64 -35.87 3.13 3.10
CA VAL A 64 -36.99 2.98 4.06
C VAL A 64 -36.54 2.91 5.52
N SER A 65 -35.24 2.82 5.85
CA SER A 65 -34.80 2.99 7.24
C SER A 65 -33.38 3.55 7.33
N LYS A 66 -33.15 4.48 8.28
CA LYS A 66 -31.82 5.02 8.64
C LYS A 66 -30.95 3.97 9.36
N SER A 67 -30.83 2.78 8.77
CA SER A 67 -29.94 1.71 9.23
C SER A 67 -29.18 1.21 8.01
N THR A 68 -27.91 1.60 7.90
CA THR A 68 -26.96 1.06 6.93
C THR A 68 -26.62 -0.38 7.35
N SER A 69 -27.34 -1.37 6.81
CA SER A 69 -26.95 -2.77 6.95
C SER A 69 -25.86 -3.09 5.92
N THR A 70 -24.64 -3.37 6.38
CA THR A 70 -23.56 -3.84 5.51
C THR A 70 -23.84 -5.30 5.14
N ASN A 71 -24.32 -5.55 3.93
CA ASN A 71 -24.52 -6.93 3.46
C ASN A 71 -23.18 -7.47 2.95
N ILE A 72 -22.78 -8.64 3.45
CA ILE A 72 -21.58 -9.34 3.01
C ILE A 72 -21.99 -10.43 2.02
N THR A 73 -21.50 -10.38 0.79
CA THR A 73 -21.93 -11.30 -0.28
C THR A 73 -20.75 -11.84 -1.10
N LYS A 74 -20.90 -13.07 -1.60
CA LYS A 74 -20.00 -13.65 -2.61
C LYS A 74 -20.33 -13.06 -3.97
N LYS A 75 -19.31 -12.89 -4.81
CA LYS A 75 -19.47 -12.39 -6.17
C LYS A 75 -19.13 -13.46 -7.20
N ASN A 76 -19.87 -13.45 -8.30
CA ASN A 76 -19.58 -14.34 -9.43
C ASN A 76 -18.35 -13.86 -10.19
N ILE A 77 -17.38 -14.76 -10.38
CA ILE A 77 -16.17 -14.49 -11.16
C ILE A 77 -16.55 -14.20 -12.62
N GLU A 78 -15.97 -13.15 -13.18
CA GLU A 78 -16.04 -12.79 -14.60
C GLU A 78 -14.86 -13.36 -15.38
N SER A 79 -13.64 -13.15 -14.89
CA SER A 79 -12.41 -13.59 -15.54
C SER A 79 -11.30 -13.89 -14.55
N ILE A 80 -10.44 -14.84 -14.88
CA ILE A 80 -9.18 -15.12 -14.18
C ILE A 80 -8.04 -15.03 -15.21
N THR A 81 -7.08 -14.16 -14.97
CA THR A 81 -5.93 -13.95 -15.86
C THR A 81 -4.64 -14.27 -15.11
N GLU A 82 -3.85 -15.19 -15.67
CA GLU A 82 -2.51 -15.51 -15.15
C GLU A 82 -1.50 -14.44 -15.54
N VAL A 83 -0.78 -13.92 -14.57
CA VAL A 83 0.35 -13.02 -14.80
C VAL A 83 1.62 -13.84 -14.68
N LYS A 84 2.46 -13.86 -15.72
CA LYS A 84 3.67 -14.67 -15.78
C LYS A 84 4.94 -13.83 -15.72
N ASN A 85 5.98 -14.37 -15.07
CA ASN A 85 7.35 -13.87 -15.15
C ASN A 85 8.01 -14.19 -16.49
N ASP A 86 9.20 -13.66 -16.70
CA ASP A 86 9.91 -13.78 -17.97
C ASP A 86 10.42 -15.22 -18.20
N GLN A 87 10.41 -16.04 -17.15
CA GLN A 87 10.65 -17.48 -17.18
C GLN A 87 9.38 -18.31 -17.46
N GLY A 88 8.21 -17.67 -17.59
CA GLY A 88 6.93 -18.33 -17.87
C GLY A 88 6.18 -18.85 -16.63
N ASN A 89 6.69 -18.63 -15.42
CA ASN A 89 6.00 -19.04 -14.18
C ASN A 89 4.95 -18.00 -13.79
N THR A 90 3.77 -18.47 -13.39
CA THR A 90 2.72 -17.58 -12.88
C THR A 90 3.16 -16.96 -11.56
N VAL A 91 3.05 -15.63 -11.44
CA VAL A 91 3.39 -14.85 -10.24
C VAL A 91 2.17 -14.45 -9.43
N PHE A 92 1.04 -14.17 -10.09
CA PHE A 92 -0.24 -13.92 -9.44
C PHE A 92 -1.38 -14.00 -10.46
N TYR A 93 -2.60 -14.04 -9.95
CA TYR A 93 -3.84 -14.10 -10.70
C TYR A 93 -4.59 -12.77 -10.58
N ILE A 94 -5.05 -12.22 -11.68
CA ILE A 94 -5.99 -11.10 -11.69
C ILE A 94 -7.39 -11.68 -11.85
N ILE A 95 -8.28 -11.37 -10.91
CA ILE A 95 -9.61 -11.97 -10.87
C ILE A 95 -10.65 -10.86 -10.79
N ASN A 96 -11.41 -10.69 -11.86
CA ASN A 96 -12.49 -9.71 -11.97
C ASN A 96 -13.84 -10.38 -11.72
N TYR A 97 -14.79 -9.64 -11.14
CA TYR A 97 -16.12 -10.14 -10.80
C TYR A 97 -17.22 -9.44 -11.62
N LYS A 98 -18.29 -10.18 -11.94
CA LYS A 98 -19.41 -9.69 -12.79
C LYS A 98 -20.13 -8.49 -12.19
N ALA A 99 -20.23 -8.40 -10.87
CA ALA A 99 -20.88 -7.31 -10.15
C ALA A 99 -19.90 -6.17 -9.78
N LYS A 100 -18.87 -5.97 -10.61
CA LYS A 100 -17.67 -5.16 -10.31
C LYS A 100 -16.91 -5.70 -9.07
N GLY A 101 -15.72 -5.15 -8.84
CA GLY A 101 -14.76 -5.64 -7.87
C GLY A 101 -13.70 -6.52 -8.53
N TYR A 102 -12.52 -6.58 -7.89
CA TYR A 102 -11.42 -7.43 -8.32
C TYR A 102 -10.56 -7.86 -7.13
N ILE A 103 -9.78 -8.92 -7.32
CA ILE A 103 -8.66 -9.29 -6.45
C ILE A 103 -7.43 -9.62 -7.30
N LEU A 104 -6.25 -9.32 -6.76
CA LEU A 104 -4.98 -9.85 -7.24
C LEU A 104 -4.46 -10.87 -6.23
N LEU A 105 -4.40 -12.14 -6.62
CA LEU A 105 -4.04 -13.25 -5.74
C LEU A 105 -2.63 -13.76 -6.05
N SER A 106 -1.72 -13.76 -5.07
CA SER A 106 -0.36 -14.30 -5.24
C SER A 106 -0.36 -15.76 -5.69
N ALA A 107 0.55 -16.11 -6.60
CA ALA A 107 0.81 -17.49 -7.02
C ALA A 107 1.92 -18.19 -6.21
N ASP A 108 2.46 -17.52 -5.19
CA ASP A 108 3.45 -18.10 -4.26
C ASP A 108 2.99 -17.86 -2.82
N ASN A 109 2.89 -18.95 -2.04
CA ASN A 109 2.36 -18.92 -0.69
C ASN A 109 3.31 -18.26 0.34
N ARG A 110 4.53 -17.90 -0.07
CA ARG A 110 5.49 -17.13 0.74
C ARG A 110 5.24 -15.63 0.67
N GLU A 111 4.35 -15.17 -0.21
CA GLU A 111 3.82 -13.81 -0.25
C GLU A 111 2.39 -13.76 0.33
N GLN A 112 1.88 -12.56 0.65
CA GLN A 112 0.50 -12.38 1.10
C GLN A 112 -0.48 -12.86 0.03
N PRO A 113 -1.59 -13.53 0.41
CA PRO A 113 -2.50 -14.13 -0.55
C PRO A 113 -3.16 -13.08 -1.44
N ILE A 114 -3.83 -12.08 -0.86
CA ILE A 114 -4.47 -11.00 -1.60
C ILE A 114 -3.50 -9.80 -1.61
N VAL A 115 -2.94 -9.52 -2.78
CA VAL A 115 -1.98 -8.44 -2.99
C VAL A 115 -2.69 -7.08 -3.13
N ALA A 116 -3.86 -7.08 -3.78
CA ALA A 116 -4.72 -5.91 -3.93
C ALA A 116 -6.17 -6.35 -4.12
N PHE A 117 -7.13 -5.51 -3.74
CA PHE A 117 -8.55 -5.74 -3.99
C PHE A 117 -9.34 -4.44 -4.15
N SER A 118 -10.50 -4.53 -4.79
CA SER A 118 -11.52 -3.48 -4.81
C SER A 118 -12.90 -4.12 -4.75
N GLU A 119 -13.84 -3.47 -4.06
CA GLU A 119 -15.22 -3.94 -3.93
C GLU A 119 -16.12 -3.51 -5.10
N ASP A 120 -15.74 -2.51 -5.90
CA ASP A 120 -16.66 -1.84 -6.83
C ASP A 120 -16.05 -1.42 -8.17
N SER A 121 -14.76 -1.69 -8.40
CA SER A 121 -14.06 -1.39 -9.66
C SER A 121 -13.58 -2.66 -10.38
N LYS A 122 -13.16 -2.54 -11.65
CA LYS A 122 -12.61 -3.67 -12.44
C LYS A 122 -11.14 -3.43 -12.69
N PHE A 123 -10.31 -4.46 -12.56
CA PHE A 123 -8.90 -4.37 -12.88
C PHE A 123 -8.67 -4.64 -14.36
N VAL A 124 -8.09 -3.68 -15.07
CA VAL A 124 -7.73 -3.78 -16.48
C VAL A 124 -6.27 -3.36 -16.65
N LEU A 125 -5.44 -4.27 -17.17
CA LEU A 125 -4.12 -3.90 -17.69
C LEU A 125 -4.27 -3.66 -19.18
N ASP A 126 -4.49 -2.40 -19.54
CA ASP A 126 -4.43 -2.02 -20.93
C ASP A 126 -2.95 -1.79 -21.32
N ALA A 127 -2.50 -2.55 -22.33
CA ALA A 127 -1.16 -2.42 -22.88
C ALA A 127 -0.95 -1.05 -23.54
N ASP A 128 -2.02 -0.42 -24.02
CA ASP A 128 -2.00 0.86 -24.75
C ASP A 128 -2.37 2.06 -23.86
N ALA A 129 -2.92 1.83 -22.67
CA ALA A 129 -3.12 2.90 -21.70
C ALA A 129 -1.76 3.40 -21.16
N ASN A 130 -1.54 4.71 -21.21
CA ASN A 130 -0.39 5.42 -20.63
C ASN A 130 -0.39 5.42 -19.09
N ASP A 131 -0.85 4.35 -18.44
CA ASP A 131 -0.77 4.16 -16.99
C ASP A 131 0.57 3.54 -16.60
N PHE A 132 1.64 4.34 -16.77
CA PHE A 132 2.99 3.99 -16.31
C PHE A 132 3.02 3.63 -14.82
N GLY A 133 2.09 4.25 -14.06
CA GLY A 133 1.65 3.96 -12.70
C GLY A 133 1.44 2.49 -12.39
N LEU A 134 0.29 2.02 -12.85
CA LEU A 134 -0.16 0.65 -12.72
C LEU A 134 0.85 -0.32 -13.32
N LYS A 135 1.42 -0.01 -14.50
CA LYS A 135 2.43 -0.85 -15.15
C LYS A 135 3.67 -1.04 -14.29
N THR A 136 4.18 0.01 -13.65
CA THR A 136 5.38 -0.09 -12.80
C THR A 136 5.08 -0.81 -11.50
N TRP A 137 3.98 -0.50 -10.80
CA TRP A 137 3.57 -1.25 -9.60
C TRP A 137 3.36 -2.73 -9.91
N PHE A 138 2.68 -3.03 -11.01
CA PHE A 138 2.43 -4.39 -11.48
C PHE A 138 3.75 -5.11 -11.78
N ASN A 139 4.68 -4.44 -12.47
CA ASN A 139 6.00 -4.97 -12.77
C ASN A 139 6.87 -5.15 -11.50
N ASN A 140 6.77 -4.26 -10.52
CA ASN A 140 7.51 -4.37 -9.25
C ASN A 140 6.95 -5.50 -8.38
N THR A 141 5.62 -5.63 -8.31
CA THR A 141 4.93 -6.76 -7.66
C THR A 141 5.33 -8.08 -8.31
N LYS A 142 5.31 -8.12 -9.66
CA LYS A 142 5.81 -9.25 -10.46
C LYS A 142 7.26 -9.57 -10.13
N LYS A 143 8.14 -8.56 -10.04
CA LYS A 143 9.57 -8.74 -9.66
C LYS A 143 9.74 -9.24 -8.23
N GLN A 144 8.98 -8.74 -7.27
CA GLN A 144 9.04 -9.18 -5.87
C GLN A 144 8.68 -10.66 -5.75
N ILE A 145 7.55 -11.08 -6.33
CA ILE A 145 7.14 -12.48 -6.29
C ILE A 145 8.10 -13.36 -7.09
N THR A 146 8.63 -12.88 -8.22
CA THR A 146 9.69 -13.58 -8.96
C THR A 146 10.95 -13.77 -8.10
N SER A 147 11.34 -12.77 -7.31
CA SER A 147 12.47 -12.88 -6.39
C SER A 147 12.22 -13.91 -5.29
N ILE A 148 10.99 -14.01 -4.78
CA ILE A 148 10.59 -15.03 -3.80
C ILE A 148 10.65 -16.42 -4.45
N GLN A 149 10.09 -16.57 -5.64
CA GLN A 149 10.12 -17.82 -6.42
C GLN A 149 11.55 -18.31 -6.67
N ASN A 150 12.49 -17.40 -6.95
CA ASN A 150 13.90 -17.72 -7.17
C ASN A 150 14.71 -17.91 -5.87
N SER A 151 14.09 -17.74 -4.70
CA SER A 151 14.76 -17.88 -3.41
C SER A 151 14.52 -19.26 -2.77
N SER A 152 15.47 -19.68 -1.94
CA SER A 152 15.33 -20.82 -1.03
C SER A 152 14.68 -20.44 0.31
N ALA A 153 14.14 -19.22 0.43
CA ALA A 153 13.49 -18.77 1.65
C ALA A 153 12.26 -19.63 1.94
N LYS A 154 12.15 -20.05 3.21
CA LYS A 154 10.97 -20.78 3.70
C LYS A 154 9.84 -19.80 3.94
N GLN A 155 8.60 -20.29 3.82
CA GLN A 155 7.42 -19.56 4.23
C GLN A 155 7.52 -19.18 5.72
N THR A 156 7.33 -17.90 6.04
CA THR A 156 7.30 -17.43 7.42
C THR A 156 6.01 -17.87 8.12
N GLU A 157 6.03 -17.96 9.44
CA GLU A 157 4.81 -18.30 10.22
C GLU A 157 3.68 -17.29 9.98
N GLU A 158 4.02 -16.02 9.82
CA GLU A 158 3.04 -14.97 9.46
C GLU A 158 2.34 -15.29 8.12
N LYS A 159 3.11 -15.68 7.10
CA LYS A 159 2.57 -16.03 5.77
C LYS A 159 1.75 -17.31 5.82
N LYS A 160 2.20 -18.33 6.57
CA LYS A 160 1.41 -19.55 6.83
C LYS A 160 0.03 -19.23 7.40
N ILE A 161 -0.02 -18.31 8.38
CA ILE A 161 -1.28 -17.90 8.99
C ILE A 161 -2.15 -17.12 8.00
N GLN A 162 -1.59 -16.17 7.24
CA GLN A 162 -2.34 -15.42 6.22
C GLN A 162 -2.98 -16.36 5.17
N TRP A 163 -2.24 -17.37 4.70
CA TRP A 163 -2.79 -18.36 3.78
C TRP A 163 -3.81 -19.29 4.41
N ARG A 164 -3.64 -19.65 5.69
CA ARG A 164 -4.63 -20.41 6.44
C ARG A 164 -5.94 -19.65 6.59
N GLN A 165 -5.90 -18.33 6.82
CA GLN A 165 -7.10 -17.49 6.89
C GLN A 165 -7.92 -17.56 5.60
N VAL A 166 -7.26 -17.39 4.46
CA VAL A 166 -7.92 -17.46 3.15
C VAL A 166 -8.49 -18.85 2.88
N LYS A 167 -7.79 -19.92 3.29
CA LYS A 167 -8.28 -21.30 3.19
C LYS A 167 -9.43 -21.61 4.17
N ASN A 168 -9.42 -21.05 5.38
CA ASN A 168 -10.48 -21.26 6.38
C ASN A 168 -11.77 -20.53 6.02
N MET A 169 -11.70 -19.41 5.28
CA MET A 169 -12.90 -18.82 4.65
C MET A 169 -13.64 -19.83 3.76
N LEU A 170 -12.90 -20.74 3.09
CA LEU A 170 -13.47 -21.81 2.26
C LEU A 170 -14.15 -22.90 3.11
N ALA A 171 -13.53 -23.25 4.25
CA ALA A 171 -13.97 -24.34 5.11
C ALA A 171 -15.22 -24.03 5.94
N ASN A 172 -15.44 -22.77 6.31
CA ASN A 172 -16.51 -22.34 7.23
C ASN A 172 -17.90 -22.16 6.60
N ASN A 173 -18.13 -22.67 5.38
CA ASN A 173 -19.46 -22.69 4.75
C ASN A 173 -20.44 -23.74 5.33
N ASN A 174 -20.07 -24.49 6.37
CA ASN A 174 -20.97 -25.41 7.08
C ASN A 174 -21.25 -24.96 8.53
N ILE A 175 -22.42 -24.32 8.71
CA ILE A 175 -23.40 -24.38 9.82
C ILE A 175 -22.88 -24.54 11.29
N PHE A 176 -23.10 -23.47 12.07
CA PHE A 176 -23.33 -23.36 13.52
C PHE A 176 -22.81 -24.45 14.48
N SER A 177 -21.98 -24.05 15.44
CA SER A 177 -21.96 -24.64 16.80
C SER A 177 -21.62 -23.59 17.88
N LYS A 178 -22.24 -23.77 19.04
CA LYS A 178 -22.28 -22.89 20.22
C LYS A 178 -20.91 -22.53 20.80
N ILE A 179 -20.90 -21.35 21.44
CA ILE A 179 -19.86 -20.80 22.33
C ILE A 179 -19.55 -21.76 23.50
N PRO A 180 -18.27 -21.89 23.87
CA PRO A 180 -17.86 -21.99 25.27
C PRO A 180 -17.09 -20.74 25.72
N ALA A 181 -17.37 -20.31 26.96
CA ALA A 181 -16.57 -19.32 27.66
C ALA A 181 -15.25 -19.94 28.15
N ASP A 182 -14.25 -19.06 28.32
CA ASP A 182 -12.97 -19.27 29.01
C ASP A 182 -12.01 -20.29 28.38
N GLN A 183 -11.68 -20.10 27.10
CA GLN A 183 -10.40 -20.48 26.46
C GLN A 183 -10.37 -19.94 25.02
N CYS A 184 -9.18 -19.61 24.51
CA CYS A 184 -8.99 -19.08 23.16
C CYS A 184 -9.67 -19.98 22.12
N PHE A 185 -10.68 -19.46 21.42
CA PHE A 185 -11.34 -20.15 20.33
C PHE A 185 -11.11 -19.40 19.02
N GLU A 186 -11.20 -20.12 17.90
CA GLU A 186 -10.99 -19.51 16.59
C GLU A 186 -12.05 -18.45 16.30
N HIS A 187 -11.62 -17.20 16.16
CA HIS A 187 -12.51 -16.12 15.75
C HIS A 187 -11.74 -14.99 15.05
N THR A 188 -12.47 -14.23 14.25
CA THR A 188 -11.96 -13.02 13.60
C THR A 188 -12.72 -11.83 14.12
N THR A 189 -12.00 -10.81 14.56
CA THR A 189 -12.55 -9.49 14.86
C THR A 189 -12.11 -8.51 13.79
N SER A 190 -13.05 -7.82 13.14
CA SER A 190 -12.75 -6.75 12.20
C SER A 190 -13.27 -5.42 12.73
N VAL A 191 -12.44 -4.39 12.70
CA VAL A 191 -12.82 -3.02 13.07
C VAL A 191 -12.41 -2.09 11.94
N SER A 192 -13.33 -1.22 11.53
CA SER A 192 -13.04 -0.15 10.59
C SER A 192 -13.55 1.17 11.17
N LYS A 193 -12.75 2.22 11.07
CA LYS A 193 -13.13 3.59 11.41
C LYS A 193 -12.70 4.53 10.30
N GLY A 194 -13.56 5.48 9.95
CA GLY A 194 -13.38 6.32 8.76
C GLY A 194 -13.69 5.57 7.46
N PRO A 195 -13.39 6.16 6.28
CA PRO A 195 -12.72 7.46 6.09
C PRO A 195 -13.49 8.63 6.72
N PHE A 196 -12.79 9.56 7.36
CA PHE A 196 -13.41 10.69 8.07
C PHE A 196 -13.57 11.93 7.19
N LEU A 197 -12.63 12.17 6.27
CA LEU A 197 -12.70 13.30 5.37
C LEU A 197 -13.82 13.06 4.36
N GLN A 198 -14.63 14.09 4.17
CA GLN A 198 -15.61 14.14 3.08
C GLN A 198 -15.07 14.89 1.86
N SER A 199 -13.99 15.66 2.04
CA SER A 199 -13.37 16.44 0.97
C SER A 199 -12.45 15.59 0.10
N SER A 200 -12.39 15.92 -1.18
CA SER A 200 -11.47 15.34 -2.18
C SER A 200 -10.71 16.45 -2.92
N TRP A 201 -10.15 17.40 -2.14
CA TRP A 201 -9.49 18.59 -2.68
C TRP A 201 -8.18 18.26 -3.40
N GLN A 202 -7.87 19.02 -4.45
CA GLN A 202 -6.72 18.82 -5.33
C GLN A 202 -5.88 20.09 -5.45
N GLN A 203 -4.73 20.00 -6.13
CA GLN A 203 -3.74 21.08 -6.14
C GLN A 203 -3.93 22.14 -7.25
N ALA A 204 -4.91 21.97 -8.14
CA ALA A 204 -5.15 22.83 -9.32
C ALA A 204 -6.66 23.13 -9.49
N LYS A 205 -7.13 23.51 -10.69
CA LYS A 205 -8.57 23.61 -11.04
C LYS A 205 -9.39 24.43 -10.02
N GLY A 206 -8.96 25.67 -9.77
CA GLY A 206 -9.65 26.61 -8.87
C GLY A 206 -9.10 26.61 -7.44
N PHE A 207 -8.59 25.47 -6.93
CA PHE A 207 -7.99 25.39 -5.59
C PHE A 207 -6.76 26.29 -5.42
N ASN A 208 -6.06 26.58 -6.53
CA ASN A 208 -4.89 27.46 -6.58
C ASN A 208 -5.18 28.85 -7.16
N SER A 209 -6.44 29.21 -7.43
CA SER A 209 -6.80 30.43 -8.15
C SER A 209 -6.49 31.74 -7.41
N ALA A 210 -6.31 31.68 -6.08
CA ALA A 210 -5.92 32.82 -5.26
C ALA A 210 -4.39 32.95 -5.10
N LEU A 211 -3.61 32.02 -5.67
CA LEU A 211 -2.16 32.04 -5.58
C LEU A 211 -1.54 32.88 -6.70
N LYS A 212 -0.25 33.16 -6.61
CA LYS A 212 0.47 33.96 -7.61
C LYS A 212 0.78 33.17 -8.88
N TYR A 213 1.10 33.90 -9.95
CA TYR A 213 1.78 33.36 -11.12
C TYR A 213 3.30 33.46 -10.93
N ILE A 214 4.03 32.54 -11.56
CA ILE A 214 5.49 32.56 -11.72
C ILE A 214 5.84 32.43 -13.20
N SER A 215 7.02 32.90 -13.60
CA SER A 215 7.49 32.70 -14.98
C SER A 215 8.15 31.34 -15.12
N CYS A 216 7.73 30.59 -16.14
CA CYS A 216 8.23 29.27 -16.51
C CYS A 216 8.50 29.25 -18.01
N ASP A 217 9.77 29.15 -18.39
CA ASP A 217 10.21 29.16 -19.81
C ASP A 217 9.65 30.33 -20.64
N GLY A 218 9.39 31.48 -19.99
CA GLY A 218 8.86 32.69 -20.62
C GLY A 218 7.34 32.85 -20.54
N ASP A 219 6.61 31.84 -20.06
CA ASP A 219 5.16 31.88 -19.89
C ASP A 219 4.75 32.09 -18.41
N ASP A 220 3.61 32.75 -18.20
CA ASP A 220 3.02 32.92 -16.87
C ASP A 220 2.31 31.64 -16.43
N PHE A 221 2.79 31.06 -15.33
CA PHE A 221 2.31 29.81 -14.77
C PHE A 221 1.68 30.01 -13.39
N GLN A 222 0.40 29.64 -13.26
CA GLN A 222 -0.31 29.65 -11.97
C GLN A 222 0.28 28.57 -11.05
N VAL A 223 0.86 28.97 -9.92
CA VAL A 223 1.48 27.98 -9.00
C VAL A 223 0.45 26.97 -8.50
N TYR A 224 0.87 25.71 -8.32
CA TYR A 224 0.02 24.71 -7.67
C TYR A 224 -0.22 25.05 -6.20
N ALA A 225 -1.34 24.58 -5.63
CA ALA A 225 -1.56 24.71 -4.19
C ALA A 225 -0.55 23.89 -3.37
N GLY A 226 -0.02 22.79 -3.90
CA GLY A 226 0.94 21.96 -3.18
C GLY A 226 0.27 20.96 -2.23
N CYS A 227 0.92 19.83 -2.04
CA CYS A 227 0.40 18.74 -1.21
C CYS A 227 0.31 19.10 0.29
N VAL A 228 1.24 19.93 0.77
CA VAL A 228 1.27 20.39 2.16
C VAL A 228 0.06 21.29 2.47
N PRO A 229 -0.19 22.40 1.74
CA PRO A 229 -1.37 23.22 1.98
C PRO A 229 -2.68 22.46 1.80
N ILE A 230 -2.81 21.63 0.75
CA ILE A 230 -4.03 20.85 0.52
C ILE A 230 -4.33 19.87 1.66
N SER A 231 -3.33 19.13 2.15
CA SER A 231 -3.55 18.17 3.24
C SER A 231 -3.96 18.87 4.54
N MET A 232 -3.33 20.00 4.87
CA MET A 232 -3.76 20.83 6.01
C MET A 232 -5.18 21.35 5.82
N ALA A 233 -5.50 21.87 4.64
CA ALA A 233 -6.79 22.44 4.31
C ALA A 233 -7.92 21.40 4.45
N GLN A 234 -7.72 20.17 4.00
CA GLN A 234 -8.70 19.09 4.11
C GLN A 234 -8.96 18.66 5.57
N VAL A 235 -7.91 18.58 6.41
CA VAL A 235 -8.09 18.28 7.85
C VAL A 235 -8.83 19.42 8.56
N MET A 236 -8.51 20.67 8.23
CA MET A 236 -9.21 21.82 8.81
C MET A 236 -10.67 21.91 8.33
N ARG A 237 -10.94 21.52 7.07
CA ARG A 237 -12.29 21.43 6.51
C ARG A 237 -13.14 20.37 7.21
N TYR A 238 -12.53 19.25 7.61
CA TYR A 238 -13.17 18.20 8.41
C TYR A 238 -13.67 18.76 9.76
N TYR A 239 -12.82 19.51 10.47
CA TYR A 239 -13.19 20.12 11.74
C TYR A 239 -14.07 21.37 11.62
N GLN A 240 -14.09 22.00 10.44
CA GLN A 240 -14.68 23.32 10.24
C GLN A 240 -14.15 24.33 11.26
N TYR A 241 -12.83 24.34 11.40
CA TYR A 241 -12.11 25.19 12.35
C TYR A 241 -10.79 25.67 11.76
N PRO A 242 -10.39 26.94 11.97
CA PRO A 242 -11.00 27.99 12.81
C PRO A 242 -12.39 28.51 12.40
N THR A 243 -13.16 29.07 13.34
CA THR A 243 -14.55 29.54 13.12
C THR A 243 -14.67 30.83 12.32
N ASN A 244 -13.56 31.53 12.03
CA ASN A 244 -13.55 32.75 11.22
C ASN A 244 -13.62 32.49 9.70
N TYR A 245 -13.60 31.23 9.28
CA TYR A 245 -13.79 30.83 7.89
C TYR A 245 -15.26 30.48 7.60
N ASN A 246 -15.74 30.84 6.40
CA ASN A 246 -17.07 30.41 5.94
C ASN A 246 -17.00 28.99 5.35
N TRP A 247 -17.01 27.99 6.23
CA TRP A 247 -16.93 26.57 5.84
C TRP A 247 -18.09 26.10 4.94
N SER A 248 -19.27 26.71 5.07
CA SER A 248 -20.43 26.38 4.24
C SER A 248 -20.22 26.76 2.76
N ALA A 249 -19.38 27.76 2.50
CA ALA A 249 -19.01 28.20 1.16
C ALA A 249 -17.81 27.42 0.58
N MET A 250 -17.32 26.38 1.25
CA MET A 250 -16.24 25.52 0.78
C MET A 250 -16.81 24.12 0.45
N PRO A 251 -17.14 23.84 -0.83
CA PRO A 251 -17.63 22.54 -1.27
C PRO A 251 -16.62 21.41 -1.00
N MET A 252 -17.11 20.17 -0.93
CA MET A 252 -16.26 19.02 -0.59
C MET A 252 -15.36 18.58 -1.75
N GLU A 253 -15.83 18.68 -2.99
CA GLU A 253 -15.11 18.13 -4.16
C GLU A 253 -14.55 19.22 -5.09
N ASP A 254 -15.12 20.43 -5.04
CA ASP A 254 -14.77 21.56 -5.90
C ASP A 254 -14.29 22.78 -5.11
N ALA A 255 -13.54 23.65 -5.80
CA ALA A 255 -13.08 24.91 -5.24
C ALA A 255 -14.08 26.04 -5.48
N SER A 256 -14.42 26.78 -4.43
CA SER A 256 -14.94 28.13 -4.53
C SER A 256 -13.81 29.16 -4.37
N SER A 257 -14.11 30.44 -4.59
CA SER A 257 -13.17 31.52 -4.23
C SER A 257 -12.83 31.51 -2.73
N THR A 258 -13.79 31.12 -1.87
CA THR A 258 -13.55 30.94 -0.44
C THR A 258 -12.58 29.80 -0.16
N THR A 259 -12.69 28.67 -0.87
CA THR A 259 -11.72 27.57 -0.77
C THR A 259 -10.32 28.01 -1.18
N ALA A 260 -10.20 28.71 -2.31
CA ALA A 260 -8.91 29.18 -2.83
C ALA A 260 -8.22 30.18 -1.88
N ASN A 261 -8.98 31.16 -1.35
CA ASN A 261 -8.46 32.13 -0.39
C ASN A 261 -8.02 31.45 0.91
N PHE A 262 -8.77 30.47 1.39
CA PHE A 262 -8.38 29.69 2.57
C PHE A 262 -7.06 28.93 2.35
N ILE A 263 -6.87 28.35 1.17
CA ILE A 263 -5.59 27.72 0.81
C ILE A 263 -4.46 28.75 0.77
N ALA A 264 -4.70 29.95 0.22
CA ALA A 264 -3.71 31.04 0.21
C ALA A 264 -3.34 31.52 1.63
N ASP A 265 -4.27 31.52 2.57
CA ASP A 265 -3.98 31.80 3.99
C ASP A 265 -3.04 30.76 4.59
N ILE A 266 -3.19 29.48 4.22
CA ILE A 266 -2.27 28.41 4.65
C ILE A 266 -0.87 28.62 4.07
N HIS A 267 -0.74 29.03 2.80
CA HIS A 267 0.57 29.42 2.24
C HIS A 267 1.21 30.55 3.05
N THR A 268 0.43 31.59 3.37
CA THR A 268 0.90 32.73 4.16
C THR A 268 1.31 32.31 5.57
N ALA A 269 0.53 31.43 6.21
CA ALA A 269 0.83 30.88 7.51
C ALA A 269 2.16 30.11 7.51
N ILE A 270 2.36 29.20 6.54
CA ILE A 270 3.61 28.44 6.37
C ILE A 270 4.78 29.40 6.15
N GLY A 271 4.67 30.33 5.20
CA GLY A 271 5.73 31.29 4.88
C GLY A 271 6.11 32.19 6.06
N SER A 272 5.15 32.51 6.94
CA SER A 272 5.40 33.33 8.13
C SER A 272 6.09 32.59 9.29
N ILE A 273 5.97 31.26 9.34
CA ILE A 273 6.66 30.43 10.35
C ILE A 273 8.01 29.95 9.83
N PHE A 274 8.08 29.67 8.53
CA PHE A 274 9.23 29.08 7.86
C PHE A 274 9.66 29.95 6.67
N GLU A 275 10.20 31.13 6.99
CA GLU A 275 10.61 32.11 5.98
C GLU A 275 11.63 31.52 4.99
N GLY A 276 11.36 31.69 3.69
CA GLY A 276 12.18 31.15 2.60
C GLY A 276 12.06 29.63 2.37
N GLN A 277 11.19 28.93 3.11
CA GLN A 277 11.08 27.46 3.03
C GLN A 277 9.87 26.96 2.23
N LEU A 278 8.96 27.85 1.84
CA LEU A 278 7.90 27.60 0.87
C LEU A 278 8.38 28.07 -0.51
N TYR A 279 8.51 27.15 -1.45
CA TYR A 279 9.03 27.45 -2.79
C TYR A 279 8.08 26.96 -3.88
N TYR A 280 8.14 27.65 -5.01
CA TYR A 280 7.28 27.43 -6.17
C TYR A 280 8.14 27.10 -7.37
N ASN A 281 7.76 26.09 -8.13
CA ASN A 281 8.31 25.82 -9.46
C ASN A 281 7.18 25.44 -10.43
N CYS A 282 7.54 25.26 -11.70
CA CYS A 282 6.59 25.02 -12.79
C CYS A 282 5.78 23.73 -12.66
N HIS A 283 6.17 22.83 -11.76
CA HIS A 283 5.60 21.50 -11.63
C HIS A 283 5.03 21.22 -10.24
N ALA A 284 5.41 22.02 -9.23
CA ALA A 284 5.03 21.79 -7.84
C ALA A 284 5.20 23.02 -6.95
N THR A 285 4.48 23.00 -5.83
CA THR A 285 4.76 23.83 -4.66
C THR A 285 5.32 22.94 -3.56
N GLY A 286 6.51 23.28 -3.06
CA GLY A 286 7.21 22.50 -2.06
C GLY A 286 7.40 23.27 -0.76
N VAL A 287 7.47 22.51 0.33
CA VAL A 287 7.89 22.99 1.66
C VAL A 287 9.08 22.14 2.08
N ILE A 288 10.11 22.75 2.66
CA ILE A 288 11.29 21.97 3.06
C ILE A 288 10.91 20.87 4.07
N LYS A 289 11.60 19.74 3.98
CA LYS A 289 11.30 18.53 4.76
C LYS A 289 11.34 18.71 6.28
N SER A 290 12.15 19.64 6.78
CA SER A 290 12.27 19.92 8.22
C SER A 290 11.17 20.85 8.77
N ALA A 291 10.29 21.36 7.91
CA ALA A 291 9.20 22.24 8.34
C ALA A 291 8.16 21.45 9.14
N ASP A 292 7.92 21.90 10.37
CA ASP A 292 7.00 21.28 11.32
C ASP A 292 5.59 21.86 11.14
N MET A 293 4.70 21.12 10.48
CA MET A 293 3.32 21.56 10.23
C MET A 293 2.49 21.64 11.51
N GLY A 294 2.82 20.86 12.54
CA GLY A 294 2.27 21.00 13.89
C GLY A 294 2.49 22.41 14.46
N LYS A 295 3.66 23.03 14.24
CA LYS A 295 3.91 24.44 14.64
C LYS A 295 3.03 25.43 13.90
N VAL A 296 2.78 25.22 12.61
CA VAL A 296 1.88 26.09 11.82
C VAL A 296 0.45 25.98 12.35
N LEU A 297 -0.04 24.75 12.51
CA LEU A 297 -1.36 24.46 13.07
C LEU A 297 -1.56 25.08 14.46
N LYS A 298 -0.57 24.96 15.35
CA LYS A 298 -0.58 25.58 16.68
C LYS A 298 -0.60 27.11 16.61
N SER A 299 0.33 27.70 15.87
CA SER A 299 0.64 29.14 15.96
C SER A 299 -0.26 30.02 15.11
N LYS A 300 -0.86 29.46 14.05
CA LYS A 300 -1.62 30.22 13.05
C LYS A 300 -3.10 29.82 12.99
N PHE A 301 -3.42 28.60 13.43
CA PHE A 301 -4.77 28.05 13.32
C PHE A 301 -5.32 27.52 14.65
N ASN A 302 -4.64 27.77 15.78
CA ASN A 302 -5.09 27.44 17.14
C ASN A 302 -5.39 25.95 17.39
N TYR A 303 -4.78 25.03 16.65
CA TYR A 303 -4.80 23.59 16.93
C TYR A 303 -3.76 23.26 18.00
N THR A 304 -4.01 23.66 19.24
CA THR A 304 -3.00 23.68 20.32
C THR A 304 -2.39 22.31 20.64
N SER A 305 -3.13 21.23 20.41
CA SER A 305 -2.65 19.86 20.64
C SER A 305 -1.88 19.24 19.47
N ALA A 306 -1.84 19.88 18.30
CA ALA A 306 -1.19 19.32 17.12
C ALA A 306 0.32 19.15 17.33
N ASP A 307 0.87 17.98 17.06
CA ASP A 307 2.28 17.70 17.29
C ASP A 307 2.90 16.93 16.13
N THR A 308 4.20 17.07 15.93
CA THR A 308 4.94 16.45 14.81
C THR A 308 6.00 15.51 15.34
N ALA A 309 6.02 14.27 14.85
CA ALA A 309 6.98 13.26 15.26
C ALA A 309 7.34 12.34 14.09
N PRO A 310 8.46 11.59 14.18
CA PRO A 310 8.70 10.46 13.28
C PRO A 310 7.49 9.52 13.27
N TYR A 311 7.22 8.93 12.12
CA TYR A 311 6.06 8.08 11.94
C TYR A 311 6.02 6.89 12.92
N ASN A 312 4.86 6.69 13.54
CA ASN A 312 4.58 5.57 14.41
C ASN A 312 3.14 5.09 14.18
N TYR A 313 2.98 3.90 13.62
CA TYR A 313 1.67 3.37 13.24
C TYR A 313 0.70 3.25 14.43
N SER A 314 1.20 2.94 15.63
CA SER A 314 0.37 2.84 16.83
C SER A 314 -0.21 4.20 17.22
N THR A 315 0.58 5.27 17.13
CA THR A 315 0.11 6.64 17.35
C THR A 315 -0.90 7.08 16.29
N VAL A 316 -0.66 6.73 15.01
CA VAL A 316 -1.63 7.00 13.93
C VAL A 316 -2.95 6.28 14.20
N LYS A 317 -2.91 4.98 14.48
CA LYS A 317 -4.11 4.20 14.83
C LYS A 317 -4.83 4.82 16.04
N ALA A 318 -4.12 5.19 17.11
CA ALA A 318 -4.71 5.80 18.29
C ALA A 318 -5.41 7.14 18.00
N ASN A 319 -4.88 7.94 17.07
CA ASN A 319 -5.54 9.17 16.63
C ASN A 319 -6.80 8.88 15.85
N LEU A 320 -6.75 7.94 14.92
CA LEU A 320 -7.90 7.53 14.12
C LEU A 320 -8.99 6.87 14.99
N GLU A 321 -8.61 6.11 16.02
CA GLU A 321 -9.55 5.60 17.03
C GLU A 321 -10.35 6.72 17.70
N ALA A 322 -9.71 7.87 17.91
CA ALA A 322 -10.30 9.06 18.50
C ALA A 322 -10.96 10.00 17.45
N GLY A 323 -11.11 9.56 16.20
CA GLY A 323 -11.70 10.36 15.12
C GLY A 323 -10.83 11.54 14.69
N LYS A 324 -9.50 11.45 14.87
CA LYS A 324 -8.55 12.52 14.52
C LYS A 324 -7.74 12.13 13.28
N PRO A 325 -8.00 12.75 12.11
CA PRO A 325 -7.14 12.59 10.96
C PRO A 325 -5.69 13.01 11.26
N VAL A 326 -4.74 12.36 10.60
CA VAL A 326 -3.30 12.55 10.78
C VAL A 326 -2.71 13.01 9.45
N LEU A 327 -1.83 14.01 9.47
CA LEU A 327 -1.05 14.37 8.29
C LEU A 327 0.18 13.46 8.24
N LEU A 328 0.40 12.81 7.11
CA LEU A 328 1.58 11.97 6.88
C LEU A 328 2.46 12.59 5.81
N VAL A 329 3.76 12.58 6.05
CA VAL A 329 4.79 13.00 5.10
C VAL A 329 5.69 11.82 4.85
N GLY A 330 6.07 11.61 3.59
CA GLY A 330 7.03 10.59 3.20
C GLY A 330 7.72 10.95 1.90
N ALA A 331 8.85 10.30 1.63
CA ALA A 331 9.63 10.48 0.42
C ALA A 331 9.84 9.16 -0.31
N GLY A 332 10.16 9.25 -1.60
CA GLY A 332 10.65 8.13 -2.39
C GLY A 332 10.88 8.56 -3.84
N ASN A 333 10.42 7.74 -4.78
CA ASN A 333 10.83 7.85 -6.19
C ASN A 333 10.36 9.13 -6.91
N ALA A 334 9.36 9.84 -6.41
CA ALA A 334 8.87 11.10 -6.96
C ALA A 334 9.13 12.31 -6.04
N GLY A 335 10.07 12.17 -5.11
CA GLY A 335 10.35 13.19 -4.11
C GLY A 335 9.47 13.03 -2.86
N ALA A 336 9.28 14.13 -2.12
CA ALA A 336 8.49 14.14 -0.89
C ALA A 336 7.04 14.54 -1.16
N HIS A 337 6.11 13.90 -0.44
CA HIS A 337 4.69 14.18 -0.51
C HIS A 337 4.08 14.22 0.88
N MET A 338 3.01 15.00 1.04
CA MET A 338 2.21 15.04 2.24
C MET A 338 0.76 14.70 1.90
N TRP A 339 0.13 13.86 2.71
CA TRP A 339 -1.23 13.39 2.53
C TRP A 339 -1.95 13.27 3.88
N VAL A 340 -3.25 12.99 3.84
CA VAL A 340 -4.05 12.77 5.05
C VAL A 340 -4.30 11.28 5.22
N CYS A 341 -4.06 10.77 6.43
CA CYS A 341 -4.56 9.49 6.88
C CYS A 341 -5.80 9.72 7.74
N ASP A 342 -6.95 9.23 7.31
CA ASP A 342 -8.25 9.57 7.88
C ASP A 342 -9.15 8.36 8.13
N GLY A 343 -8.57 7.16 8.16
CA GLY A 343 -9.30 5.96 8.56
C GLY A 343 -8.38 4.78 8.73
N TYR A 344 -8.86 3.73 9.37
CA TYR A 344 -8.17 2.44 9.42
C TYR A 344 -9.16 1.29 9.31
N SER A 345 -8.67 0.17 8.79
CA SER A 345 -9.33 -1.12 8.79
C SER A 345 -8.36 -2.13 9.37
N ALA A 346 -8.76 -2.80 10.44
CA ALA A 346 -7.97 -3.82 11.11
C ALA A 346 -8.76 -5.12 11.21
N SER A 347 -8.08 -6.24 11.02
CA SER A 347 -8.68 -7.56 11.22
C SER A 347 -7.72 -8.41 12.03
N SER A 348 -8.16 -8.88 13.19
CA SER A 348 -7.41 -9.78 14.05
C SER A 348 -8.04 -11.16 14.02
N PHE A 349 -7.25 -12.17 13.72
CA PHE A 349 -7.62 -13.57 13.85
C PHE A 349 -6.95 -14.12 15.11
N TYR A 350 -7.72 -14.83 15.91
CA TYR A 350 -7.25 -15.58 17.06
C TYR A 350 -7.48 -17.05 16.75
N SER A 351 -6.47 -17.89 16.95
CA SER A 351 -6.57 -19.34 16.83
C SER A 351 -6.87 -20.00 18.17
N ALA A 352 -7.28 -21.27 18.11
CA ALA A 352 -7.60 -22.07 19.28
C ALA A 352 -6.41 -22.32 20.22
N ASP A 353 -5.17 -22.08 19.74
CA ASP A 353 -3.93 -22.19 20.51
C ASP A 353 -3.49 -20.87 21.18
N CYS A 354 -4.39 -19.88 21.25
CA CYS A 354 -4.10 -18.52 21.76
C CYS A 354 -3.07 -17.72 20.96
N THR A 355 -2.69 -18.17 19.76
CA THR A 355 -1.94 -17.34 18.82
C THR A 355 -2.88 -16.53 17.94
N GLY A 356 -2.34 -15.59 17.19
CA GLY A 356 -3.16 -14.75 16.32
C GLY A 356 -2.33 -13.93 15.36
N SER A 357 -2.98 -13.43 14.33
CA SER A 357 -2.40 -12.48 13.39
C SER A 357 -3.34 -11.30 13.21
N SER A 358 -2.77 -10.14 12.90
CA SER A 358 -3.56 -8.94 12.66
C SER A 358 -3.11 -8.26 11.39
N THR A 359 -4.07 -7.87 10.56
CA THR A 359 -3.84 -6.96 9.45
C THR A 359 -4.24 -5.55 9.87
N LEU A 360 -3.51 -4.56 9.40
CA LEU A 360 -3.81 -3.16 9.63
C LEU A 360 -3.59 -2.39 8.33
N TYR A 361 -4.66 -1.77 7.86
CA TYR A 361 -4.68 -0.87 6.73
C TYR A 361 -5.12 0.52 7.19
N PHE A 362 -4.52 1.53 6.58
CA PHE A 362 -4.85 2.92 6.78
C PHE A 362 -5.45 3.50 5.50
N HIS A 363 -6.55 4.23 5.65
CA HIS A 363 -7.13 4.97 4.55
C HIS A 363 -6.34 6.26 4.31
N MET A 364 -6.02 6.52 3.04
CA MET A 364 -5.26 7.67 2.61
C MET A 364 -6.09 8.56 1.69
N ASN A 365 -6.02 9.86 1.93
CA ASN A 365 -6.42 10.90 1.00
C ASN A 365 -5.17 11.65 0.52
N TRP A 366 -4.79 11.45 -0.73
CA TRP A 366 -3.53 11.95 -1.31
C TRP A 366 -3.57 13.41 -1.76
N GLY A 367 -4.74 14.05 -1.76
CA GLY A 367 -4.91 15.42 -2.25
C GLY A 367 -4.68 15.56 -3.75
N TRP A 368 -5.04 14.53 -4.52
CA TRP A 368 -4.88 14.48 -5.97
C TRP A 368 -6.22 14.62 -6.69
N LYS A 369 -6.13 14.90 -7.99
CA LYS A 369 -7.27 15.16 -8.87
C LYS A 369 -8.33 14.08 -8.68
N ASN A 370 -9.58 14.50 -8.45
CA ASN A 370 -10.73 13.61 -8.30
C ASN A 370 -10.54 12.48 -7.26
N GLY A 371 -9.71 12.69 -6.24
CA GLY A 371 -9.43 11.65 -5.23
C GLY A 371 -8.62 10.46 -5.76
N GLU A 372 -7.87 10.63 -6.85
CA GLU A 372 -7.02 9.61 -7.43
C GLU A 372 -6.16 8.90 -6.37
N ASN A 373 -6.21 7.57 -6.38
CA ASN A 373 -5.48 6.66 -5.49
C ASN A 373 -5.87 6.73 -4.00
N ASN A 374 -6.94 7.44 -3.63
CA ASN A 374 -7.46 7.34 -2.26
C ASN A 374 -7.90 5.90 -1.97
N GLY A 375 -7.64 5.42 -0.76
CA GLY A 375 -7.97 4.03 -0.40
C GLY A 375 -7.19 3.49 0.78
N PHE A 376 -7.36 2.20 1.06
CA PHE A 376 -6.72 1.50 2.17
C PHE A 376 -5.37 0.92 1.75
N TYR A 377 -4.31 1.36 2.42
CA TYR A 377 -2.92 0.92 2.23
C TYR A 377 -2.43 0.23 3.48
N ALA A 378 -1.58 -0.79 3.36
CA ALA A 378 -1.02 -1.43 4.55
C ALA A 378 -0.23 -0.40 5.36
N TYR A 379 -0.31 -0.49 6.69
CA TYR A 379 0.16 0.57 7.59
C TYR A 379 1.63 0.99 7.44
N ASN A 380 2.49 0.19 6.81
CA ASN A 380 3.90 0.53 6.54
C ASN A 380 4.23 0.51 5.04
N ASN A 381 3.23 0.67 4.18
CA ASN A 381 3.39 0.53 2.74
C ASN A 381 2.59 1.59 1.98
N PHE A 382 3.21 2.76 1.80
CA PHE A 382 2.63 3.97 1.22
C PHE A 382 3.00 4.09 -0.26
N ASN A 383 2.36 3.26 -1.09
CA ASN A 383 2.65 3.17 -2.52
C ASN A 383 1.40 3.43 -3.41
N PRO A 384 0.96 4.68 -3.57
CA PRO A 384 -0.13 5.00 -4.49
C PRO A 384 0.36 4.98 -5.94
N SER A 385 -0.20 4.07 -6.75
CA SER A 385 0.16 3.91 -8.16
C SER A 385 1.68 3.67 -8.35
N ILE A 386 2.38 4.46 -9.17
CA ILE A 386 3.85 4.40 -9.36
C ILE A 386 4.64 4.89 -8.15
N TYR A 387 4.04 5.69 -7.28
CA TYR A 387 4.80 6.46 -6.32
C TYR A 387 5.11 5.64 -5.09
N THR A 388 6.29 5.86 -4.50
CA THR A 388 6.68 5.32 -3.21
C THR A 388 6.95 6.47 -2.25
N PHE A 389 6.39 6.39 -1.03
CA PHE A 389 6.58 7.42 0.00
C PHE A 389 7.04 6.82 1.34
N ASN A 390 7.75 5.70 1.32
CA ASN A 390 8.12 4.95 2.53
C ASN A 390 9.38 5.46 3.24
N GLU A 391 10.05 6.47 2.70
CA GLU A 391 11.30 6.99 3.26
C GLU A 391 11.06 8.22 4.13
N ALA A 392 11.78 8.30 5.24
CA ALA A 392 11.78 9.44 6.16
C ALA A 392 10.39 9.92 6.56
N LEU A 393 9.56 8.96 6.96
CA LEU A 393 8.18 9.17 7.32
C LEU A 393 8.03 10.01 8.59
N VAL A 394 7.15 11.02 8.51
CA VAL A 394 6.80 11.93 9.60
C VAL A 394 5.28 11.99 9.70
N MET A 395 4.76 12.13 10.92
CA MET A 395 3.34 12.32 11.19
C MET A 395 3.11 13.63 11.94
N THR A 396 2.07 14.37 11.56
CA THR A 396 1.46 15.41 12.40
C THR A 396 0.14 14.88 12.95
N TYR A 397 0.05 14.74 14.26
CA TYR A 397 -1.02 14.03 14.98
C TYR A 397 -1.60 14.92 16.08
N ASN A 398 -2.62 14.42 16.79
CA ASN A 398 -3.38 15.19 17.80
C ASN A 398 -3.97 16.49 17.25
N ILE A 399 -4.27 16.53 15.95
CA ILE A 399 -4.89 17.67 15.30
C ILE A 399 -6.36 17.68 15.71
N LYS A 400 -6.75 18.63 16.56
CA LYS A 400 -8.14 18.97 16.89
C LYS A 400 -8.22 20.45 17.35
N PRO A 401 -9.38 21.11 17.21
CA PRO A 401 -9.62 22.43 17.76
C PRO A 401 -9.39 22.52 19.27
#